data_AF-A0A8T7FJS0-F1
#
_entry.id   AF-A0A8T7FJS0-F1
#
_cell.length_a   1.000
_cell.length_b   1.000
_cell.length_c   1.000
_cell.angle_alpha   90.00
_cell.angle_beta   90.00
_cell.angle_gamma   90.00
#
_symmetry.space_group_name_H-M   'P 1'
#
loop_
_entity.id
_entity.type
_entity.pdbx_description
1 polymer ?
#
loop_
_entity_poly.entity_id
_entity_poly.type
_entity_poly.pdbx_seq_one_letter_code
_entity_poly.pdbx_strand_id
1 'polypeptide(L)'
;MTDLLLNNINVFTKIALENLELARTQRHQARSAKSVDEHVASIMQSRQCAMVAIVFSAFTLEAYINNYAARKRSNAFFKEHLDNLDFVSKWVVISELFTGRRFPKDKQCYQNLEELKKLRNELVHSKSKTVQLEDEVEMKKVGDDVYSMINSAEKAVETIFMVIKCLVEIDPEEKQYLSRFAAELSRKQ
;
A
#
# COMPACT_ATOMS: atom_id res chain seq x y z
N MET A 1 -4.23 23.30 6.80
CA MET A 1 -5.02 22.11 6.38
C MET A 1 -4.19 21.15 5.53
N THR A 2 -3.29 21.66 4.67
CA THR A 2 -2.23 20.88 3.98
C THR A 2 -1.42 20.00 4.93
N ASP A 3 -1.14 20.49 6.15
CA ASP A 3 -0.40 19.72 7.17
C ASP A 3 -1.14 18.46 7.66
N LEU A 4 -2.48 18.47 7.69
CA LEU A 4 -3.25 17.32 8.17
C LEU A 4 -3.24 16.16 7.14
N LEU A 5 -3.30 16.49 5.85
CA LEU A 5 -3.21 15.48 4.80
C LEU A 5 -1.79 14.91 4.70
N LEU A 6 -0.76 15.77 4.86
CA LEU A 6 0.62 15.30 4.98
C LEU A 6 0.81 14.40 6.20
N ASN A 7 0.14 14.73 7.32
CA ASN A 7 0.13 13.89 8.51
C ASN A 7 -0.47 12.49 8.22
N ASN A 8 -1.58 12.41 7.49
CA ASN A 8 -2.19 11.12 7.14
C ASN A 8 -1.29 10.28 6.21
N ILE A 9 -0.66 10.90 5.20
CA ILE A 9 0.30 10.21 4.31
C ILE A 9 1.43 9.57 5.14
N ASN A 10 1.98 10.32 6.09
CA ASN A 10 3.06 9.84 6.94
C ASN A 10 2.61 8.75 7.92
N VAL A 11 1.44 8.92 8.54
CA VAL A 11 0.85 7.93 9.44
C VAL A 11 0.59 6.62 8.70
N PHE A 12 -0.03 6.67 7.52
CA PHE A 12 -0.33 5.47 6.74
C PHE A 12 0.94 4.76 6.29
N THR A 13 1.93 5.51 5.81
CA THR A 13 3.21 4.93 5.39
C THR A 13 3.95 4.29 6.56
N LYS A 14 3.94 4.96 7.72
CA LYS A 14 4.52 4.41 8.95
C LYS A 14 3.85 3.09 9.34
N ILE A 15 2.52 3.05 9.38
CA ILE A 15 1.75 1.83 9.68
C ILE A 15 2.11 0.72 8.69
N ALA A 16 2.22 1.05 7.40
CA ALA A 16 2.57 0.07 6.37
C ALA A 16 3.97 -0.53 6.59
N LEU A 17 4.97 0.31 6.87
CA LEU A 17 6.36 -0.12 7.12
C LEU A 17 6.49 -0.93 8.42
N GLU A 18 5.91 -0.45 9.52
CA GLU A 18 5.95 -1.13 10.80
C GLU A 18 5.30 -2.51 10.72
N ASN A 19 4.14 -2.61 10.03
CA ASN A 19 3.47 -3.90 9.87
C ASN A 19 4.20 -4.83 8.90
N LEU A 20 4.92 -4.31 7.90
CA LEU A 20 5.79 -5.15 7.09
C LEU A 20 6.91 -5.77 7.94
N GLU A 21 7.55 -4.99 8.82
CA GLU A 21 8.59 -5.51 9.71
C GLU A 21 8.06 -6.47 10.77
N LEU A 22 6.87 -6.20 11.32
CA LEU A 22 6.20 -7.15 12.21
C LEU A 22 5.88 -8.45 11.46
N ALA A 23 5.39 -8.39 10.21
CA ALA A 23 5.12 -9.58 9.42
C ALA A 23 6.38 -10.43 9.20
N ARG A 24 7.51 -9.78 8.87
CA ARG A 24 8.82 -10.44 8.74
C ARG A 24 9.27 -11.07 10.05
N THR A 25 9.21 -10.33 11.14
CA THR A 25 9.59 -10.80 12.49
C THR A 25 8.79 -12.04 12.89
N GLN A 26 7.47 -11.98 12.73
CA GLN A 26 6.56 -13.09 13.06
C GLN A 26 6.85 -14.33 12.21
N ARG A 27 7.18 -14.15 10.93
CA ARG A 27 7.61 -15.27 10.09
C ARG A 27 8.92 -15.91 10.58
N HIS A 28 9.88 -15.10 11.02
CA HIS A 28 11.11 -15.63 11.60
C HIS A 28 10.83 -16.39 12.90
N GLN A 29 9.96 -15.87 13.77
CA GLN A 29 9.54 -16.54 15.00
C GLN A 29 8.86 -17.88 14.70
N ALA A 30 7.98 -17.95 13.70
CA ALA A 30 7.33 -19.19 13.28
C ALA A 30 8.36 -20.28 12.89
N ARG A 31 9.46 -19.91 12.24
CA ARG A 31 10.53 -20.87 11.87
C ARG A 31 11.30 -21.40 13.08
N SER A 32 11.34 -20.66 14.17
CA SER A 32 12.02 -21.03 15.42
C SER A 32 11.07 -21.55 16.51
N ALA A 33 9.79 -21.74 16.20
CA ALA A 33 8.77 -22.15 17.15
C ALA A 33 9.08 -23.52 17.76
N LYS A 34 8.82 -23.68 19.06
CA LYS A 34 9.08 -24.94 19.80
C LYS A 34 7.87 -25.86 19.80
N SER A 35 6.69 -25.34 19.44
CA SER A 35 5.44 -26.09 19.35
C SER A 35 4.66 -25.73 18.08
N VAL A 36 3.71 -26.59 17.71
CA VAL A 36 2.79 -26.35 16.58
C VAL A 36 1.89 -25.14 16.85
N ASP A 37 1.40 -24.98 18.09
CA ASP A 37 0.54 -23.85 18.46
C ASP A 37 1.27 -22.50 18.33
N GLU A 38 2.54 -22.43 18.78
CA GLU A 38 3.39 -21.25 18.60
C GLU A 38 3.62 -20.95 17.11
N HIS A 39 3.87 -21.98 16.30
CA HIS A 39 4.06 -21.84 14.86
C HIS A 39 2.82 -21.25 14.19
N VAL A 40 1.65 -21.83 14.45
CA VAL A 40 0.37 -21.39 13.87
C VAL A 40 0.04 -19.97 14.29
N ALA A 41 0.22 -19.62 15.57
CA ALA A 41 -0.03 -18.27 16.08
C ALA A 41 0.85 -17.23 15.36
N SER A 42 2.17 -17.49 15.26
CA SER A 42 3.09 -16.58 14.55
C SER A 42 2.79 -16.46 13.06
N ILE A 43 2.39 -17.53 12.37
CA ILE A 43 1.99 -17.49 10.96
C ILE A 43 0.73 -16.65 10.77
N MET A 44 -0.28 -16.83 11.62
CA MET A 44 -1.52 -16.05 11.57
C MET A 44 -1.27 -14.56 11.84
N GLN A 45 -0.43 -14.25 12.83
CA GLN A 45 -0.05 -12.87 13.13
C GLN A 45 0.75 -12.23 11.99
N SER A 46 1.68 -12.98 11.39
CA SER A 46 2.44 -12.56 10.21
C SER A 46 1.51 -12.21 9.04
N ARG A 47 0.49 -13.04 8.78
CA ARG A 47 -0.53 -12.79 7.75
C ARG A 47 -1.32 -11.52 8.02
N GLN A 48 -1.78 -11.31 9.26
CA GLN A 48 -2.51 -10.09 9.65
C GLN A 48 -1.67 -8.84 9.42
N CYS A 49 -0.41 -8.84 9.87
CA CYS A 49 0.51 -7.75 9.66
C CYS A 49 0.76 -7.48 8.15
N ALA A 50 0.93 -8.52 7.33
CA ALA A 50 1.07 -8.37 5.89
C ALA A 50 -0.18 -7.72 5.24
N MET A 51 -1.38 -8.13 5.64
CA MET A 51 -2.63 -7.52 5.17
C MET A 51 -2.72 -6.02 5.53
N VAL A 52 -2.35 -5.67 6.76
CA VAL A 52 -2.31 -4.26 7.21
C VAL A 52 -1.31 -3.46 6.36
N ALA A 53 -0.11 -4.01 6.12
CA ALA A 53 0.90 -3.36 5.29
C ALA A 53 0.39 -3.06 3.87
N ILE A 54 -0.30 -4.01 3.24
CA ILE A 54 -0.89 -3.86 1.91
C ILE A 54 -1.95 -2.75 1.90
N VAL A 55 -2.93 -2.81 2.81
CA VAL A 55 -4.05 -1.87 2.85
C VAL A 55 -3.56 -0.44 3.10
N PHE A 56 -2.65 -0.27 4.06
CA PHE A 56 -2.09 1.05 4.35
C PHE A 56 -1.17 1.57 3.26
N SER A 57 -0.52 0.70 2.47
CA SER A 57 0.20 1.13 1.26
C SER A 57 -0.73 1.75 0.22
N ALA A 58 -1.91 1.15 0.02
CA ALA A 58 -2.93 1.73 -0.86
C ALA A 58 -3.45 3.07 -0.30
N PHE A 59 -3.74 3.15 1.00
CA PHE A 59 -4.18 4.41 1.64
C PHE A 59 -3.13 5.52 1.56
N THR A 60 -1.84 5.19 1.68
CA THR A 60 -0.77 6.17 1.46
C THR A 60 -0.87 6.77 0.06
N LEU A 61 -0.96 5.94 -0.98
CA LEU A 61 -1.01 6.42 -2.37
C LEU A 61 -2.29 7.22 -2.64
N GLU A 62 -3.43 6.80 -2.10
CA GLU A 62 -4.68 7.55 -2.24
C GLU A 62 -4.59 8.91 -1.54
N ALA A 63 -4.09 8.96 -0.30
CA ALA A 63 -3.89 10.20 0.41
C ALA A 63 -2.89 11.11 -0.30
N TYR A 64 -1.84 10.54 -0.91
CA TYR A 64 -0.83 11.29 -1.65
C TYR A 64 -1.43 11.98 -2.87
N ILE A 65 -2.13 11.25 -3.75
CA ILE A 65 -2.70 11.85 -4.96
C ILE A 65 -3.82 12.85 -4.66
N ASN A 66 -4.59 12.62 -3.60
CA ASN A 66 -5.59 13.59 -3.12
C ASN A 66 -4.91 14.87 -2.62
N ASN A 67 -3.83 14.74 -1.84
CA ASN A 67 -3.04 15.88 -1.37
C ASN A 67 -2.40 16.65 -2.53
N TYR A 68 -1.89 15.94 -3.54
CA TYR A 68 -1.35 16.52 -4.76
C TYR A 68 -2.40 17.39 -5.48
N ALA A 69 -3.59 16.85 -5.73
CA ALA A 69 -4.68 17.59 -6.38
C ALA A 69 -5.09 18.83 -5.59
N ALA A 70 -5.20 18.70 -4.26
CA ALA A 70 -5.51 19.78 -3.35
C ALA A 70 -4.45 20.90 -3.38
N ARG A 71 -3.17 20.55 -3.48
CA ARG A 71 -2.06 21.51 -3.58
C ARG A 71 -2.01 22.22 -4.94
N LYS A 72 -2.34 21.52 -6.03
CA LYS A 72 -2.29 22.11 -7.38
C LYS A 72 -3.48 23.03 -7.67
N ARG A 73 -4.67 22.76 -7.12
CA ARG A 73 -5.83 23.69 -7.13
C ARG A 73 -6.25 24.11 -5.72
N SER A 74 -7.15 23.35 -5.11
CA SER A 74 -7.73 23.61 -3.80
C SER A 74 -8.45 22.36 -3.29
N ASN A 75 -8.67 22.28 -1.97
CA ASN A 75 -9.46 21.20 -1.38
C ASN A 75 -10.92 21.21 -1.88
N ALA A 76 -11.51 22.38 -2.11
CA ALA A 76 -12.87 22.49 -2.61
C ALA A 76 -13.00 21.89 -4.01
N PHE A 77 -12.08 22.25 -4.90
CA PHE A 77 -12.04 21.72 -6.26
C PHE A 77 -11.87 20.19 -6.28
N PHE A 78 -10.96 19.66 -5.45
CA PHE A 78 -10.76 18.21 -5.33
C PHE A 78 -12.05 17.49 -4.89
N LYS A 79 -12.69 17.99 -3.81
CA LYS A 79 -13.92 17.38 -3.27
C LYS A 79 -15.07 17.41 -4.25
N GLU A 80 -15.23 18.51 -4.98
CA GLU A 80 -16.35 18.69 -5.91
C GLU A 80 -16.19 17.85 -7.19
N HIS A 81 -14.96 17.72 -7.70
CA HIS A 81 -14.76 17.19 -9.06
C HIS A 81 -13.93 15.92 -9.16
N LEU A 82 -13.12 15.58 -8.16
CA LEU A 82 -12.08 14.53 -8.30
C LEU A 82 -12.18 13.40 -7.27
N ASP A 83 -12.84 13.63 -6.12
CA ASP A 83 -12.82 12.67 -5.01
C ASP A 83 -13.50 11.33 -5.33
N ASN A 84 -14.53 11.35 -6.18
CA ASN A 84 -15.30 10.17 -6.57
C ASN A 84 -14.62 9.29 -7.63
N LEU A 85 -13.44 9.66 -8.12
CA LEU A 85 -12.67 8.82 -9.03
C LEU A 85 -12.21 7.54 -8.32
N ASP A 86 -12.20 6.41 -9.01
CA ASP A 86 -11.63 5.20 -8.43
C ASP A 86 -10.11 5.31 -8.26
N PHE A 87 -9.54 4.46 -7.40
CA PHE A 87 -8.13 4.52 -6.99
C PHE A 87 -7.13 4.68 -8.14
N VAL A 88 -7.24 3.91 -9.23
CA VAL A 88 -6.29 4.04 -10.35
C VAL A 88 -6.63 5.26 -11.20
N SER A 89 -7.93 5.50 -11.44
CA SER A 89 -8.37 6.68 -12.20
C SER A 89 -7.93 8.00 -11.55
N LYS A 90 -7.85 8.08 -10.21
CA LYS A 90 -7.26 9.23 -9.51
C LYS A 90 -5.85 9.51 -10.03
N TRP A 91 -4.97 8.52 -10.06
CA TRP A 91 -3.59 8.72 -10.54
C TRP A 91 -3.52 9.13 -12.01
N VAL A 92 -4.32 8.50 -12.88
CA VAL A 92 -4.31 8.80 -14.31
C VAL A 92 -4.89 10.18 -14.61
N VAL A 93 -6.10 10.46 -14.14
CA VAL A 93 -6.85 11.68 -14.47
C VAL A 93 -6.23 12.90 -13.80
N ILE A 94 -5.86 12.80 -12.52
CA ILE A 94 -5.33 13.95 -11.77
C ILE A 94 -3.95 14.36 -12.32
N SER A 95 -3.07 13.40 -12.63
CA SER A 95 -1.76 13.74 -13.20
C SER A 95 -1.90 14.40 -14.58
N GLU A 96 -2.75 13.87 -15.47
CA GLU A 96 -2.97 14.46 -16.79
C GLU A 96 -3.61 15.86 -16.70
N LEU A 97 -4.59 16.03 -15.81
CA LEU A 97 -5.26 17.31 -15.59
C LEU A 97 -4.30 18.44 -15.18
N PHE A 98 -3.33 18.14 -14.31
CA PHE A 98 -2.43 19.15 -13.75
C PHE A 98 -1.13 19.34 -14.52
N THR A 99 -0.68 18.33 -15.25
CA THR A 99 0.61 18.35 -15.95
C THR A 99 0.47 18.43 -17.47
N GLY A 100 -0.72 18.15 -18.01
CA GLY A 100 -0.93 17.95 -19.45
C GLY A 100 -0.25 16.69 -20.01
N ARG A 101 0.36 15.87 -19.15
CA ARG A 101 1.12 14.68 -19.51
C ARG A 101 0.43 13.43 -18.96
N ARG A 102 0.36 12.39 -19.78
CA ARG A 102 -0.28 11.13 -19.40
C ARG A 102 0.55 10.37 -18.37
N PHE A 103 -0.13 9.78 -17.38
CA PHE A 103 0.48 8.79 -16.51
C PHE A 103 0.95 7.57 -17.34
N PRO A 104 2.18 7.08 -17.16
CA PRO A 104 2.78 6.08 -18.04
C PRO A 104 2.18 4.69 -17.79
N LYS A 105 1.14 4.34 -18.55
CA LYS A 105 0.42 3.06 -18.43
C LYS A 105 1.22 1.84 -18.85
N ASP A 106 2.29 2.05 -19.61
CA ASP A 106 3.23 1.05 -20.09
C ASP A 106 4.37 0.75 -19.09
N LYS A 107 4.50 1.54 -18.02
CA LYS A 107 5.55 1.36 -17.01
C LYS A 107 5.11 0.47 -15.85
N GLN A 108 6.10 -0.13 -15.18
CA GLN A 108 5.92 -0.96 -13.98
C GLN A 108 5.13 -0.27 -12.87
N CYS A 109 5.26 1.06 -12.71
CA CYS A 109 4.53 1.80 -11.69
C CYS A 109 3.01 1.75 -11.88
N TYR A 110 2.52 1.76 -13.13
CA TYR A 110 1.09 1.61 -13.41
C TYR A 110 0.62 0.18 -13.15
N GLN A 111 1.39 -0.82 -13.59
CA GLN A 111 1.07 -2.23 -13.36
C GLN A 111 0.98 -2.54 -11.86
N ASN A 112 1.96 -2.07 -11.08
CA ASN A 112 1.96 -2.24 -9.63
C ASN A 112 0.80 -1.51 -8.95
N LEU A 113 0.38 -0.36 -9.47
CA LEU A 113 -0.78 0.37 -8.95
C LEU A 113 -2.10 -0.40 -9.17
N GLU A 114 -2.28 -0.99 -10.35
CA GLU A 114 -3.42 -1.87 -10.67
C GLU A 114 -3.43 -3.13 -9.79
N GLU A 115 -2.27 -3.77 -9.63
CA GLU A 115 -2.13 -4.94 -8.76
C GLU A 115 -2.43 -4.60 -7.30
N LEU A 116 -1.93 -3.47 -6.80
CA LEU A 116 -2.22 -3.01 -5.43
C LEU A 116 -3.70 -2.73 -5.22
N LYS A 117 -4.39 -2.13 -6.22
CA LYS A 117 -5.86 -1.96 -6.18
C LYS A 117 -6.55 -3.30 -6.06
N LYS A 118 -6.19 -4.28 -6.89
CA LYS A 118 -6.78 -5.62 -6.88
C LYS A 118 -6.56 -6.29 -5.52
N LEU A 119 -5.33 -6.30 -5.04
CA LEU A 119 -4.94 -6.91 -3.78
C LEU A 119 -5.69 -6.28 -2.59
N ARG A 120 -5.70 -4.93 -2.51
CA ARG A 120 -6.49 -4.22 -1.49
C ARG A 120 -7.96 -4.59 -1.55
N ASN A 121 -8.55 -4.64 -2.75
CA ASN A 121 -9.97 -4.97 -2.92
C ASN A 121 -10.29 -6.40 -2.49
N GLU A 122 -9.42 -7.37 -2.80
CA GLU A 122 -9.59 -8.76 -2.38
C GLU A 122 -9.54 -8.90 -0.84
N LEU A 123 -8.67 -8.14 -0.18
CA LEU A 123 -8.55 -8.16 1.28
C LEU A 123 -9.75 -7.51 1.98
N VAL A 124 -10.18 -6.33 1.53
CA VAL A 124 -11.24 -5.54 2.20
C VAL A 124 -12.66 -5.93 1.78
N HIS A 125 -12.83 -6.56 0.62
CA HIS A 125 -14.13 -7.05 0.13
C HIS A 125 -14.20 -8.57 0.13
N SER A 126 -13.52 -9.21 1.08
CA SER A 126 -13.48 -10.66 1.26
C SER A 126 -14.90 -11.23 1.40
N LYS A 127 -15.49 -11.64 0.26
CA LYS A 127 -16.71 -12.45 0.24
C LYS A 127 -16.37 -13.78 0.87
N SER A 128 -17.15 -14.21 1.85
CA SER A 128 -16.97 -15.47 2.58
C SER A 128 -16.77 -16.63 1.60
N LYS A 129 -15.63 -17.32 1.69
CA LYS A 129 -15.42 -18.58 0.99
C LYS A 129 -15.67 -19.70 1.99
N THR A 130 -16.68 -20.52 1.74
CA THR A 130 -16.95 -21.73 2.53
C THR A 130 -15.87 -22.75 2.20
N VAL A 131 -15.02 -23.09 3.17
CA VAL A 131 -13.99 -24.12 3.02
C VAL A 131 -14.52 -25.39 3.69
N GLN A 132 -14.59 -26.49 2.93
CA GLN A 132 -14.84 -27.83 3.49
C GLN A 132 -13.48 -28.35 4.00
N LEU A 133 -13.38 -28.53 5.31
CA LEU A 133 -12.16 -28.96 5.99
C LEU A 133 -11.91 -30.45 5.70
N GLU A 134 -11.03 -30.74 4.76
CA GLU A 134 -10.46 -32.09 4.55
C GLU A 134 -8.92 -32.01 4.49
N ASP A 135 -8.30 -32.51 5.56
CA ASP A 135 -6.94 -33.04 5.73
C ASP A 135 -5.67 -32.13 5.66
N GLU A 136 -4.60 -32.65 6.29
CA GLU A 136 -3.24 -32.10 6.55
C GLU A 136 -2.55 -31.35 5.38
N VAL A 137 -3.07 -31.47 4.16
CA VAL A 137 -2.65 -30.74 2.95
C VAL A 137 -2.87 -29.22 3.10
N GLU A 138 -3.83 -28.79 3.93
CA GLU A 138 -4.11 -27.37 4.16
C GLU A 138 -3.00 -26.62 4.91
N MET A 139 -2.30 -27.25 5.88
CA MET A 139 -1.25 -26.56 6.66
C MET A 139 -0.07 -26.12 5.78
N LYS A 140 0.35 -26.93 4.80
CA LYS A 140 1.36 -26.52 3.81
C LYS A 140 0.87 -25.38 2.91
N LYS A 141 -0.41 -25.44 2.46
CA LYS A 141 -1.02 -24.36 1.67
C LYS A 141 -1.14 -23.05 2.44
N VAL A 142 -1.41 -23.10 3.75
CA VAL A 142 -1.46 -21.91 4.62
C VAL A 142 -0.08 -21.28 4.75
N GLY A 143 0.98 -22.07 4.93
CA GLY A 143 2.36 -21.56 4.95
C GLY A 143 2.78 -20.87 3.64
N ASP A 144 2.41 -21.45 2.49
CA ASP A 144 2.67 -20.88 1.17
C ASP A 144 1.84 -19.60 0.92
N ASP A 145 0.57 -19.58 1.35
CA ASP A 145 -0.31 -18.40 1.29
C ASP A 145 0.30 -17.24 2.11
N VAL A 146 0.80 -17.50 3.32
CA VAL A 146 1.44 -16.46 4.15
C VAL A 146 2.74 -15.96 3.52
N TYR A 147 3.56 -16.83 2.93
CA TYR A 147 4.77 -16.35 2.24
C TYR A 147 4.41 -15.46 1.05
N SER A 148 3.41 -15.85 0.26
CA SER A 148 2.91 -15.05 -0.85
C SER A 148 2.36 -13.69 -0.41
N MET A 149 1.70 -13.63 0.75
CA MET A 149 1.17 -12.40 1.35
C MET A 149 2.29 -11.44 1.78
N ILE A 150 3.37 -11.93 2.38
CA ILE A 150 4.49 -11.07 2.79
C ILE A 150 5.18 -10.50 1.55
N ASN A 151 5.45 -11.31 0.53
CA ASN A 151 6.02 -10.81 -0.73
C ASN A 151 5.09 -9.76 -1.37
N SER A 152 3.77 -9.96 -1.28
CA SER A 152 2.79 -8.98 -1.75
C SER A 152 2.82 -7.69 -0.92
N ALA A 153 3.03 -7.78 0.39
CA ALA A 153 3.21 -6.62 1.27
C ALA A 153 4.51 -5.85 0.97
N GLU A 154 5.61 -6.55 0.71
CA GLU A 154 6.88 -5.94 0.26
C GLU A 154 6.67 -5.15 -1.03
N LYS A 155 6.08 -5.81 -2.04
CA LYS A 155 5.75 -5.17 -3.31
C LYS A 155 4.80 -3.97 -3.12
N ALA A 156 3.81 -4.07 -2.22
CA ALA A 156 2.89 -2.97 -1.93
C ALA A 156 3.61 -1.74 -1.36
N VAL A 157 4.53 -1.95 -0.39
CA VAL A 157 5.34 -0.88 0.20
C VAL A 157 6.28 -0.26 -0.83
N GLU A 158 6.95 -1.06 -1.66
CA GLU A 158 7.80 -0.58 -2.75
C GLU A 158 7.02 0.25 -3.78
N THR A 159 5.77 -0.16 -4.04
CA THR A 159 4.86 0.52 -4.97
C THR A 159 4.59 1.95 -4.55
N ILE A 160 4.57 2.25 -3.24
CA ILE A 160 4.42 3.62 -2.73
C ILE A 160 5.47 4.54 -3.37
N PHE A 161 6.74 4.18 -3.24
CA PHE A 161 7.84 5.00 -3.73
C PHE A 161 7.91 4.99 -5.26
N MET A 162 7.64 3.84 -5.89
CA MET A 162 7.70 3.71 -7.33
C MET A 162 6.66 4.59 -8.04
N VAL A 163 5.42 4.60 -7.55
CA VAL A 163 4.33 5.40 -8.13
C VAL A 163 4.57 6.90 -7.89
N ILE A 164 5.01 7.30 -6.69
CA ILE A 164 5.34 8.70 -6.41
C ILE A 164 6.51 9.17 -7.30
N LYS A 165 7.55 8.35 -7.50
CA LYS A 165 8.65 8.67 -8.43
C LYS A 165 8.14 8.85 -9.86
N CYS A 166 7.23 8.00 -10.34
CA CYS A 166 6.60 8.20 -11.64
C CYS A 166 5.89 9.55 -11.73
N LEU A 167 5.18 9.99 -10.68
CA LEU A 167 4.58 11.33 -10.67
C LEU A 167 5.65 12.43 -10.71
N VAL A 168 6.76 12.30 -9.98
CA VAL A 168 7.86 13.27 -10.02
C VAL A 168 8.51 13.38 -11.40
N GLU A 169 8.60 12.29 -12.17
CA GLU A 169 9.07 12.35 -13.57
C GLU A 169 8.14 13.21 -14.45
N ILE A 170 6.84 13.17 -14.16
CA ILE A 170 5.77 13.89 -14.87
C ILE A 170 5.55 15.30 -14.29
N ASP A 171 6.00 15.56 -13.08
CA ASP A 171 5.88 16.84 -12.40
C ASP A 171 7.10 17.07 -11.49
N PRO A 172 8.21 17.60 -12.04
CA PRO A 172 9.46 17.76 -11.28
C PRO A 172 9.34 18.66 -10.04
N GLU A 173 8.32 19.52 -9.95
CA GLU A 173 8.03 20.33 -8.76
C GLU A 173 7.72 19.44 -7.54
N GLU A 174 7.22 18.22 -7.77
CA GLU A 174 6.91 17.26 -6.71
C GLU A 174 8.16 16.71 -5.99
N LYS A 175 9.35 16.92 -6.56
CA LYS A 175 10.61 16.46 -5.96
C LYS A 175 10.80 16.97 -4.53
N GLN A 176 10.40 18.21 -4.24
CA GLN A 176 10.52 18.76 -2.88
C GLN A 176 9.63 18.04 -1.86
N TYR A 177 8.45 17.58 -2.29
CA TYR A 177 7.49 16.87 -1.44
C TYR A 177 7.93 15.41 -1.24
N LEU A 178 8.46 14.76 -2.28
CA LEU A 178 9.11 13.46 -2.15
C LEU A 178 10.29 13.51 -1.18
N SER A 179 11.14 14.55 -1.24
CA SER A 179 12.26 14.70 -0.29
C SER A 179 11.79 14.89 1.15
N ARG A 180 10.73 15.69 1.38
CA ARG A 180 10.14 15.85 2.72
C ARG A 180 9.54 14.55 3.24
N PHE A 181 8.75 13.88 2.40
CA PHE A 181 8.17 12.57 2.69
C PHE A 181 9.25 11.55 3.07
N ALA A 182 10.32 11.43 2.28
CA ALA A 182 11.43 10.54 2.57
C ALA A 182 12.14 10.90 3.90
N ALA A 183 12.40 12.18 4.14
CA ALA A 183 13.05 12.63 5.37
C ALA A 183 12.22 12.36 6.64
N GLU A 184 10.89 12.48 6.55
CA GLU A 184 9.97 12.19 7.66
C GLU A 184 9.93 10.69 8.00
N LEU A 185 10.10 9.83 7.00
CA LEU A 185 10.23 8.38 7.21
C LEU A 185 11.56 8.02 7.87
N SER A 186 12.67 8.64 7.47
CA SER A 186 13.99 8.39 8.07
C SER A 186 14.13 8.90 9.51
N ARG A 187 13.34 9.89 9.95
CA ARG A 187 13.38 10.43 11.32
C ARG A 187 12.63 9.59 12.35
N LYS A 188 11.84 8.60 11.91
CA LYS A 188 10.99 7.79 12.77
C LYS A 188 11.37 6.30 12.80
N GLN A 189 12.50 5.96 12.17
CA GLN A 189 13.23 4.69 12.31
C GLN A 189 14.32 4.86 13.37
#